data_AF-A0A5N6M797-F1
#
_entry.id   AF-A0A5N6M797-F1
#
_cell.length_a   1.000
_cell.length_b   1.000
_cell.length_c   1.000
_cell.angle_alpha   90.00
_cell.angle_beta   90.00
_cell.angle_gamma   90.00
#
_symmetry.space_group_name_H-M   'P 1'
#
loop_
_entity.id
_entity.type
_entity.pdbx_description
1 polymer ?
#
loop_
_entity_poly.entity_id
_entity_poly.type
_entity_poly.pdbx_seq_one_letter_code
_entity_poly.pdbx_strand_id
1 'polypeptide(L)'
;MNRDICWEELEWKGKQGQSPAMVATKPHYFLVLDVDQTVENFLENVPEFWSSLEFSDTLKDGDILFLDMNFFINMFLRLMNKEDMEEIWKIINENGESDETRKTLVEVEAVHASASNVAANKEKEKIWFKF
;
A
#
# COMPACT_ATOMS: atom_id res chain seq x y z
N MET A 1 -3.08 21.82 3.28
CA MET A 1 -3.54 21.00 4.42
C MET A 1 -4.10 21.90 5.51
N ASN A 2 -5.40 21.77 5.80
CA ASN A 2 -6.07 22.48 6.89
C ASN A 2 -5.68 21.87 8.25
N ARG A 3 -4.82 22.57 9.00
CA ARG A 3 -4.29 22.05 10.27
C ARG A 3 -5.36 21.86 11.34
N ASP A 4 -6.41 22.68 11.34
CA ASP A 4 -7.43 22.64 12.38
C ASP A 4 -8.20 21.31 12.34
N ILE A 5 -8.47 20.80 11.13
CA ILE A 5 -9.10 19.48 10.95
C ILE A 5 -8.13 18.38 11.43
N CYS A 6 -6.86 18.43 11.00
CA CYS A 6 -5.89 17.41 11.40
C CYS A 6 -5.71 17.28 12.92
N TRP A 7 -5.84 18.38 13.67
CA TRP A 7 -5.74 18.33 15.13
C TRP A 7 -6.90 17.59 15.79
N GLU A 8 -8.10 17.67 15.21
CA GLU A 8 -9.29 16.98 15.72
C GLU A 8 -9.30 15.49 15.37
N GLU A 9 -8.58 15.10 14.32
CA GLU A 9 -8.50 13.70 13.86
C GLU A 9 -7.40 12.87 14.55
N LEU A 10 -6.63 13.47 15.47
CA LEU A 10 -5.64 12.73 16.26
C LEU A 10 -6.32 11.80 17.28
N GLU A 11 -5.83 10.56 17.37
CA GLU A 11 -6.33 9.58 18.33
C GLU A 11 -5.24 9.17 19.34
N TRP A 12 -5.61 9.02 20.62
CA TRP A 12 -4.71 8.51 21.66
C TRP A 12 -5.24 7.23 22.27
N LYS A 13 -4.32 6.35 22.66
CA LYS A 13 -4.64 5.13 23.38
C LYS A 13 -5.18 5.47 24.77
N GLY A 14 -6.50 5.31 24.94
CA GLY A 14 -7.22 5.54 26.19
C GLY A 14 -8.01 6.85 26.22
N LYS A 15 -9.00 6.94 27.11
CA LYS A 15 -9.90 8.10 27.17
C LYS A 15 -9.19 9.34 27.73
N GLN A 16 -8.93 10.31 26.86
CA GLN A 16 -8.59 11.66 27.28
C GLN A 16 -9.89 12.46 27.37
N GLY A 17 -10.26 12.96 28.55
CA GLY A 17 -11.47 13.77 28.75
C GLY A 17 -11.38 15.19 28.16
N GLN A 18 -10.48 15.41 27.19
CA GLN A 18 -10.15 16.69 26.56
C GLN A 18 -10.17 16.51 25.05
N SER A 19 -10.34 17.60 24.29
CA SER A 19 -10.28 17.53 22.83
C SER A 19 -8.88 17.11 22.35
N PRO A 20 -8.79 16.40 21.22
CA PRO A 20 -7.54 16.03 20.56
C PRO A 20 -6.50 17.15 20.49
N ALA A 21 -6.89 18.31 19.95
CA ALA A 21 -6.02 19.48 19.85
C ALA A 21 -5.43 19.90 21.21
N MET A 22 -6.21 19.84 22.29
CA MET A 22 -5.75 20.18 23.63
C MET A 22 -4.73 19.18 24.18
N VAL A 23 -4.94 17.88 23.91
CA VAL A 23 -4.02 16.81 24.32
C VAL A 23 -2.69 16.96 23.57
N ALA A 24 -2.72 17.28 22.27
CA ALA A 24 -1.53 17.49 21.44
C ALA A 24 -0.61 18.61 21.95
N THR A 25 -1.11 19.58 22.72
CA THR A 25 -0.27 20.63 23.35
C THR A 25 0.67 20.09 24.44
N LYS A 26 0.50 18.84 24.87
CA LYS A 26 1.22 18.21 25.98
C LYS A 26 2.14 17.08 25.45
N PRO A 27 3.46 17.33 25.30
CA PRO A 27 4.36 16.42 24.59
C PRO A 27 4.39 14.97 25.10
N HIS A 28 4.17 14.74 26.39
CA HIS A 28 4.21 13.40 26.98
C HIS A 28 3.10 12.47 26.48
N TYR A 29 2.00 13.00 25.93
CA TYR A 29 0.93 12.18 25.36
C TYR A 29 1.29 11.59 23.99
N PHE A 30 2.29 12.11 23.28
CA PHE A 30 2.71 11.53 21.99
C PHE A 30 3.23 10.09 22.13
N LEU A 31 3.68 9.70 23.34
CA LEU A 31 4.06 8.31 23.63
C LEU A 31 2.89 7.33 23.58
N VAL A 32 1.67 7.83 23.70
CA VAL A 32 0.43 7.05 23.66
C VAL A 32 -0.47 7.48 22.49
N LEU A 33 0.07 8.21 21.51
CA LEU A 33 -0.65 8.50 20.27
C LEU A 33 -0.89 7.18 19.53
N ASP A 34 -2.12 6.97 19.11
CA ASP A 34 -2.47 5.85 18.25
C ASP A 34 -2.22 6.26 16.79
N VAL A 35 -1.01 5.98 16.31
CA VAL A 35 -0.57 6.37 14.96
C VAL A 35 -1.44 5.70 13.91
N ASP A 36 -1.78 4.42 14.08
CA ASP A 36 -2.54 3.66 13.10
C ASP A 36 -3.95 4.24 12.96
N GLN A 37 -4.66 4.43 14.08
CA GLN A 37 -6.00 5.01 14.05
C GLN A 37 -6.00 6.48 13.59
N THR A 38 -4.97 7.25 13.95
CA THR A 38 -4.81 8.63 13.46
C THR A 38 -4.65 8.68 11.94
N VAL A 39 -3.87 7.75 11.37
CA VAL A 39 -3.70 7.67 9.92
C VAL A 39 -5.04 7.32 9.27
N GLU A 40 -5.78 6.33 9.77
CA GLU A 40 -7.12 5.99 9.25
C GLU A 40 -8.07 7.20 9.28
N ASN A 41 -8.12 7.92 10.42
CA ASN A 41 -8.90 9.15 10.53
C ASN A 41 -8.49 10.19 9.48
N PHE A 42 -7.19 10.33 9.21
CA PHE A 42 -6.71 11.28 8.19
C PHE A 42 -7.12 10.84 6.77
N LEU A 43 -7.04 9.54 6.46
CA LEU A 43 -7.45 9.01 5.17
C LEU A 43 -8.93 9.21 4.89
N GLU A 44 -9.77 9.10 5.92
CA GLU A 44 -11.23 9.22 5.81
C GLU A 44 -11.73 10.67 5.90
N ASN A 45 -11.20 11.45 6.83
CA ASN A 45 -11.81 12.72 7.27
C ASN A 45 -11.03 13.97 6.84
N VAL A 46 -9.80 13.86 6.33
CA VAL A 46 -8.99 15.00 5.87
C VAL A 46 -8.99 15.02 4.33
N PRO A 47 -9.84 15.85 3.67
CA PRO A 47 -10.05 15.75 2.22
C PRO A 47 -8.79 16.02 1.39
N GLU A 48 -7.89 16.85 1.90
CA GLU A 48 -6.66 17.24 1.20
C GLU A 48 -5.50 16.27 1.43
N PHE A 49 -5.65 15.22 2.25
CA PHE A 49 -4.53 14.39 2.71
C PHE A 49 -3.70 13.84 1.55
N TRP A 50 -4.34 13.18 0.58
CA TRP A 50 -3.68 12.59 -0.59
C TRP A 50 -3.02 13.61 -1.51
N SER A 51 -3.54 14.84 -1.54
CA SER A 51 -3.01 15.95 -2.33
C SER A 51 -2.02 16.82 -1.56
N SER A 52 -1.76 16.52 -0.30
CA SER A 52 -0.92 17.36 0.56
C SER A 52 0.54 17.28 0.16
N LEU A 53 1.26 18.39 0.34
CA LEU A 53 2.70 18.43 0.10
C LEU A 53 3.41 17.49 1.06
N GLU A 54 2.96 17.47 2.33
CA GLU A 54 3.49 16.64 3.39
C GLU A 54 3.43 15.16 3.02
N PHE A 55 2.29 14.65 2.53
CA PHE A 55 2.19 13.28 2.05
C PHE A 55 3.08 13.05 0.81
N SER A 56 3.05 13.95 -0.17
CA SER A 56 3.89 13.82 -1.37
C SER A 56 5.39 13.78 -1.05
N ASP A 57 5.80 14.49 0.00
CA ASP A 57 7.18 14.53 0.47
C ASP A 57 7.60 13.19 1.07
N THR A 58 6.69 12.43 1.68
CA THR A 58 6.99 11.07 2.19
C THR A 58 7.21 10.04 1.07
N LEU A 59 6.70 10.31 -0.13
CA LEU A 59 6.88 9.45 -1.30
C LEU A 59 8.14 9.81 -2.10
N LYS A 60 8.79 10.93 -1.77
CA LYS A 60 10.06 11.31 -2.39
C LYS A 60 11.10 10.22 -2.14
N ASP A 61 12.01 10.09 -3.09
CA ASP A 61 13.09 9.09 -3.08
C ASP A 61 12.64 7.62 -3.18
N GLY A 62 11.32 7.34 -3.09
CA GLY A 62 10.76 6.02 -3.33
C GLY A 62 10.94 5.03 -2.18
N ASP A 63 11.26 5.50 -0.97
CA ASP A 63 11.55 4.64 0.18
C ASP A 63 10.39 3.68 0.52
N ILE A 64 9.15 4.10 0.27
CA ILE A 64 7.94 3.28 0.45
C ILE A 64 7.99 1.95 -0.33
N LEU A 65 8.68 1.92 -1.47
CA LEU A 65 8.78 0.71 -2.31
C LEU A 65 9.55 -0.41 -1.60
N PHE A 66 10.42 -0.08 -0.65
CA PHE A 66 11.19 -1.07 0.10
C PHE A 66 10.39 -1.74 1.23
N LEU A 67 9.22 -1.20 1.60
CA LEU A 67 8.35 -1.82 2.60
C LEU A 67 7.79 -3.16 2.11
N ASP A 68 7.34 -3.20 0.86
CA ASP A 68 6.90 -4.43 0.20
C ASP A 68 7.05 -4.30 -1.33
N MET A 69 8.27 -4.51 -1.80
CA MET A 69 8.61 -4.39 -3.21
C MET A 69 7.76 -5.31 -4.11
N ASN A 70 7.45 -6.53 -3.64
CA ASN A 70 6.65 -7.48 -4.40
C ASN A 70 5.20 -7.00 -4.54
N PHE A 71 4.62 -6.43 -3.49
CA PHE A 71 3.29 -5.83 -3.56
C PHE A 71 3.25 -4.71 -4.61
N PHE A 72 4.20 -3.76 -4.56
CA PHE A 72 4.22 -2.63 -5.48
C PHE A 72 4.46 -3.06 -6.93
N ILE A 73 5.37 -4.01 -7.18
CA ILE A 73 5.57 -4.58 -8.53
C ILE A 73 4.28 -5.21 -9.04
N ASN A 74 3.63 -6.06 -8.24
CA ASN A 74 2.40 -6.73 -8.64
C ASN A 74 1.26 -5.73 -8.90
N MET A 75 1.14 -4.71 -8.06
CA MET A 75 0.18 -3.62 -8.26
C MET A 75 0.46 -2.87 -9.57
N PHE A 76 1.71 -2.52 -9.82
CA PHE A 76 2.12 -1.81 -11.03
C PHE A 76 1.86 -2.62 -12.31
N LEU A 77 2.22 -3.91 -12.33
CA LEU A 77 1.93 -4.82 -13.43
C LEU A 77 0.42 -4.92 -13.71
N ARG A 78 -0.39 -5.01 -12.64
CA ARG A 78 -1.86 -5.04 -12.79
C ARG A 78 -2.40 -3.75 -13.39
N LEU A 79 -1.88 -2.59 -12.98
CA LEU A 79 -2.30 -1.30 -13.53
C LEU A 79 -1.90 -1.16 -15.00
N MET A 80 -0.65 -1.49 -15.35
CA MET A 80 -0.19 -1.45 -16.74
C MET A 80 -1.01 -2.39 -17.65
N ASN A 81 -1.33 -3.59 -17.18
CA ASN A 81 -2.13 -4.56 -17.94
C ASN A 81 -3.61 -4.16 -18.06
N LYS A 82 -4.14 -3.39 -17.10
CA LYS A 82 -5.55 -2.96 -17.10
C LYS A 82 -5.77 -1.70 -17.94
N GLU A 83 -4.79 -0.81 -17.97
CA GLU A 83 -4.91 0.52 -18.58
C GLU A 83 -4.28 0.62 -19.98
N ASP A 84 -3.81 -0.51 -20.55
CA ASP A 84 -3.21 -0.59 -21.90
C ASP A 84 -2.08 0.44 -22.10
N MET A 85 -1.20 0.54 -21.09
CA MET A 85 -0.16 1.58 -21.00
C MET A 85 1.13 1.19 -21.73
N GLU A 86 1.02 0.89 -23.03
CA GLU A 86 2.12 0.47 -23.92
C GLU A 86 3.31 1.46 -23.92
N GLU A 87 3.04 2.76 -23.74
CA GLU A 87 4.08 3.79 -23.70
C GLU A 87 4.98 3.67 -22.46
N ILE A 88 4.40 3.30 -21.31
CA ILE A 88 5.14 3.06 -20.06
C ILE A 88 6.01 1.82 -20.22
N TRP A 89 5.46 0.75 -20.80
CA TRP A 89 6.23 -0.44 -21.15
C TRP A 89 7.40 -0.09 -22.05
N LYS A 90 7.19 0.70 -23.09
CA LYS A 90 8.26 1.14 -24.00
C LYS A 90 9.41 1.84 -23.26
N ILE A 91 9.10 2.76 -22.34
CA ILE A 91 10.11 3.47 -21.54
C ILE A 91 10.90 2.51 -20.64
N ILE A 92 10.24 1.54 -20.02
CA ILE A 92 10.91 0.50 -19.19
C ILE A 92 11.86 -0.33 -20.06
N ASN A 93 11.45 -0.67 -21.28
CA ASN A 93 12.24 -1.53 -22.15
C ASN A 93 13.41 -0.81 -22.83
N GLU A 94 13.27 0.50 -23.08
CA GLU A 94 14.32 1.34 -23.67
C GLU A 94 15.49 1.58 -22.70
N ASN A 95 15.25 1.50 -21.39
CA ASN A 95 16.28 1.69 -20.35
C ASN A 95 17.12 0.45 -20.02
N GLY A 96 17.02 -0.62 -20.83
CA GLY A 96 18.16 -1.51 -21.09
C GLY A 96 18.39 -2.67 -20.13
N GLU A 97 17.38 -3.49 -19.86
CA GLU A 97 17.59 -4.89 -19.40
C GLU A 97 16.37 -5.77 -19.72
N SER A 98 15.84 -5.66 -20.94
CA SER A 98 14.42 -5.98 -21.20
C SER A 98 14.09 -7.41 -21.68
N ASP A 99 15.04 -8.25 -22.07
CA ASP A 99 14.70 -9.63 -22.49
C ASP A 99 14.72 -10.64 -21.33
N GLU A 100 15.69 -10.52 -20.41
CA GLU A 100 15.80 -11.45 -19.28
C GLU A 100 14.77 -11.14 -18.18
N THR A 101 14.48 -9.85 -17.93
CA THR A 101 13.43 -9.42 -16.99
C THR A 101 12.03 -9.83 -17.45
N ARG A 102 11.73 -9.72 -18.75
CA ARG A 102 10.46 -10.21 -19.32
C ARG A 102 10.33 -11.72 -19.21
N LYS A 103 11.41 -12.45 -19.51
CA LYS A 103 11.40 -13.92 -19.45
C LYS A 103 11.21 -14.41 -18.02
N THR A 104 11.92 -13.80 -17.06
CA THR A 104 11.75 -14.09 -15.63
C THR A 104 10.36 -13.70 -15.12
N LEU A 105 9.77 -12.57 -15.56
CA LEU A 105 8.41 -12.18 -15.21
C LEU A 105 7.36 -13.18 -15.73
N VAL A 106 7.48 -13.62 -16.99
CA VAL A 106 6.61 -14.66 -17.58
C VAL A 106 6.77 -16.00 -16.85
N GLU A 107 7.99 -16.37 -16.45
CA GLU A 107 8.24 -17.57 -15.66
C GLU A 107 7.63 -17.47 -14.26
N VAL A 108 7.71 -16.32 -13.59
CA VAL A 108 7.08 -16.06 -12.30
C VAL A 108 5.55 -16.13 -12.40
N GLU A 109 4.95 -15.55 -13.44
CA GLU A 109 3.51 -15.66 -13.70
C GLU A 109 3.07 -17.10 -13.95
N ALA A 110 3.83 -17.86 -14.73
CA ALA A 110 3.55 -19.28 -15.00
C ALA A 110 3.65 -20.14 -13.74
N VAL A 111 4.63 -19.87 -12.88
CA VAL A 111 4.79 -20.55 -11.58
C VAL A 111 3.64 -20.18 -10.64
N HIS A 112 3.23 -18.91 -10.56
CA HIS A 112 2.13 -18.48 -9.70
C HIS A 112 0.77 -19.04 -10.16
N ALA A 113 0.51 -19.06 -11.48
CA ALA A 113 -0.68 -19.67 -12.05
C ALA A 113 -0.70 -21.19 -11.81
N SER A 114 0.45 -21.86 -11.96
CA SER A 114 0.57 -23.30 -11.68
C SER A 114 0.39 -23.64 -10.20
N ALA A 115 0.97 -22.85 -9.30
CA ALA A 115 0.79 -23.00 -7.85
C ALA A 115 -0.67 -22.80 -7.43
N SER A 116 -1.36 -21.81 -8.01
CA SER A 116 -2.78 -21.57 -7.79
C SER A 116 -3.64 -22.74 -8.30
N ASN A 117 -3.32 -23.30 -9.47
CA ASN A 117 -4.02 -24.46 -10.01
C ASN A 117 -3.78 -25.74 -9.20
N VAL A 118 -2.56 -25.97 -8.71
CA VAL A 118 -2.23 -27.11 -7.84
C VAL A 118 -2.92 -26.98 -6.48
N ALA A 119 -2.98 -25.79 -5.89
CA ALA A 119 -3.72 -25.54 -4.67
C ALA A 119 -5.23 -25.80 -4.85
N ALA A 120 -5.82 -25.30 -5.94
CA ALA A 120 -7.21 -25.54 -6.28
C ALA A 120 -7.52 -27.03 -6.54
N ASN A 121 -6.58 -27.78 -7.13
CA ASN A 121 -6.77 -29.20 -7.40
C ASN A 121 -6.63 -30.06 -6.14
N LYS A 122 -5.67 -29.75 -5.25
CA LYS A 122 -5.56 -30.39 -3.93
C LYS A 122 -6.79 -30.15 -3.07
N GLU A 123 -7.40 -28.97 -3.15
CA GLU A 123 -8.63 -28.66 -2.42
C GLU A 123 -9.83 -29.47 -2.96
N LYS A 124 -9.90 -29.65 -4.28
CA LYS A 124 -10.90 -30.55 -4.90
C LYS A 124 -10.69 -32.00 -4.51
N GLU A 125 -9.46 -32.52 -4.52
CA GLU A 125 -9.17 -33.90 -4.09
C GLU A 125 -9.52 -34.15 -2.62
N LYS A 126 -9.25 -33.19 -1.70
CA LYS A 126 -9.69 -33.29 -0.30
C LYS A 126 -11.21 -33.37 -0.13
N ILE A 127 -11.98 -32.79 -1.05
CA ILE A 127 -13.45 -32.87 -1.05
C ILE A 127 -13.91 -34.27 -1.46
N TRP A 128 -13.22 -34.92 -2.40
CA TRP A 128 -13.52 -36.31 -2.80
C TRP A 128 -13.14 -37.35 -1.74
N PHE A 129 -12.12 -37.10 -0.90
CA PHE A 129 -11.74 -37.98 0.20
C PHE A 129 -12.61 -37.85 1.48
N LYS A 130 -13.67 -37.03 1.45
CA LYS A 130 -14.63 -36.86 2.55
C LYS A 130 -15.96 -37.62 2.36
N PHE A 131 -16.06 -38.49 1.35
CA PHE A 131 -17.19 -39.40 1.14
C PHE A 131 -16.74 -40.86 1.17
#